data_AF-A0A7X8XMG6-F1
#
_entry.id   AF-A0A7X8XMG6-F1
#
_cell.length_a   1.000
_cell.length_b   1.000
_cell.length_c   1.000
_cell.angle_alpha   90.00
_cell.angle_beta   90.00
_cell.angle_gamma   90.00
#
_symmetry.space_group_name_H-M   'P 1'
#
loop_
_entity.id
_entity.type
_entity.pdbx_description
1 polymer ?
#
loop_
_entity_poly.entity_id
_entity_poly.type
_entity_poly.pdbx_seq_one_letter_code
_entity_poly.pdbx_strand_id
1 'polypeptide(L)'
;MRPERLLRLALGPARSSPWGHLNLALGVALAIATLVMLFGLARGVEDALRERLLGTLPDRMKVQPASFHLGPMRLVDGLDEPKLVRLRALPGVHAVHEQARLSRPVQLRATYGEQSFWSDVVLEGADPGLVEPQLARGRSFERREEGPVPAVLPRVMMDVLSAGVSIHTDLPTIAPEMLIGRHFTLLIGQSSFGAAAGPVQQIRCEIVGISDQVGLGGPTIPLDVLQDFSPTPLRCHAATLELDSAQRAPEIEARLREMGLEAPGMNLARQIGAGIFWVRAVLAAFGAALLLVAAMSLYAGLSLQVREEESTLGLYRALGASGRDLLALFLVRAGILGLVGSVTGLAFGLLAGAWVGRGIASLSGEGSGALLQIFQPDLLTTSGFVIFGVGTCLAAGFLPARRASRLSPAEVLRR
;
A
#
# COMPACT_ATOMS: atom_id res chain seq x y z
N MET A 1 -17.59 45.73 11.99
CA MET A 1 -18.92 45.06 12.10
C MET A 1 -18.87 43.91 13.11
N ARG A 2 -20.00 43.52 13.74
CA ARG A 2 -20.07 42.28 14.55
C ARG A 2 -19.95 41.03 13.63
N PRO A 3 -19.25 39.96 14.05
CA PRO A 3 -18.98 38.78 13.21
C PRO A 3 -20.25 38.08 12.71
N GLU A 4 -21.31 38.04 13.51
CA GLU A 4 -22.60 37.44 13.14
C GLU A 4 -23.29 38.18 11.97
N ARG A 5 -23.14 39.51 11.89
CA ARG A 5 -23.69 40.31 10.80
C ARG A 5 -22.88 40.12 9.52
N LEU A 6 -21.56 39.98 9.62
CA LEU A 6 -20.70 39.66 8.48
C LEU A 6 -21.06 38.29 7.89
N LEU A 7 -21.28 37.28 8.73
CA LEU A 7 -21.67 35.95 8.27
C LEU A 7 -23.04 35.96 7.57
N ARG A 8 -24.04 36.66 8.13
CA ARG A 8 -25.36 36.81 7.48
C ARG A 8 -25.30 37.58 6.16
N LEU A 9 -24.44 38.58 6.04
CA LEU A 9 -24.23 39.32 4.79
C LEU A 9 -23.43 38.53 3.75
N ALA A 10 -22.51 37.67 4.20
CA ALA A 10 -21.76 36.78 3.32
C ALA A 10 -22.62 35.63 2.78
N LEU A 11 -23.54 35.11 3.59
CA LEU A 11 -24.49 34.03 3.23
C LEU A 11 -25.81 34.53 2.62
N GLY A 12 -26.06 35.84 2.64
CA GLY A 12 -27.27 36.42 2.08
C GLY A 12 -27.35 36.19 0.56
N PRO A 13 -28.55 36.00 -0.01
CA PRO A 13 -28.70 35.78 -1.44
C PRO A 13 -28.11 36.97 -2.21
N ALA A 14 -27.08 36.73 -3.03
CA ALA A 14 -26.67 37.72 -4.00
C ALA A 14 -27.87 38.01 -4.92
N ARG A 15 -28.06 39.29 -5.23
CA ARG A 15 -29.11 39.70 -6.17
C ARG A 15 -28.86 39.13 -7.58
N SER A 16 -27.64 38.70 -7.89
CA SER A 16 -27.34 37.88 -9.07
C SER A 16 -27.50 36.39 -8.75
N SER A 17 -28.36 35.74 -9.55
CA SER A 17 -28.68 34.30 -9.64
C SER A 17 -28.02 33.32 -8.62
N PRO A 18 -28.81 32.50 -7.88
CA PRO A 18 -28.28 31.52 -6.92
C PRO A 18 -27.28 30.51 -7.54
N TRP A 19 -27.32 30.34 -8.86
CA TRP A 19 -26.42 29.48 -9.62
C TRP A 19 -24.97 29.97 -9.65
N GLY A 20 -24.72 31.27 -9.46
CA GLY A 20 -23.36 31.83 -9.50
C GLY A 20 -22.46 31.33 -8.37
N HIS A 21 -22.96 31.36 -7.13
CA HIS A 21 -22.21 30.85 -5.97
C HIS A 21 -22.05 29.33 -6.00
N LEU A 22 -23.06 28.62 -6.50
CA LEU A 22 -23.03 27.17 -6.63
C LEU A 22 -21.93 26.72 -7.62
N ASN A 23 -21.82 27.39 -8.77
CA ASN A 23 -20.79 27.07 -9.77
C ASN A 23 -19.36 27.29 -9.25
N LEU A 24 -19.16 28.36 -8.46
CA LEU A 24 -17.86 28.66 -7.85
C LEU A 24 -17.46 27.61 -6.80
N ALA A 25 -18.42 27.16 -5.98
CA ALA A 25 -18.19 26.09 -5.01
C ALA A 25 -17.98 24.72 -5.70
N LEU A 26 -18.69 24.44 -6.80
CA LEU A 26 -18.58 23.19 -7.55
C LEU A 26 -17.18 22.98 -8.15
N GLY A 27 -16.57 24.05 -8.69
CA GLY A 27 -15.21 23.97 -9.24
C GLY A 27 -14.15 23.61 -8.19
N VAL A 28 -14.25 24.20 -6.99
CA VAL A 28 -13.39 23.87 -5.85
C VAL A 28 -13.66 22.45 -5.36
N ALA A 29 -14.94 22.05 -5.25
CA ALA A 29 -15.32 20.71 -4.85
C ALA A 29 -14.78 19.65 -5.80
N LEU A 30 -14.89 19.86 -7.12
CA LEU A 30 -14.38 18.95 -8.14
C LEU A 30 -12.86 18.81 -8.04
N ALA A 31 -12.12 19.92 -7.94
CA ALA A 31 -10.66 19.89 -7.82
C ALA A 31 -10.19 19.11 -6.57
N ILE A 32 -10.87 19.30 -5.44
CA ILE A 32 -10.56 18.59 -4.19
C ILE A 32 -10.96 17.12 -4.28
N ALA A 33 -12.11 16.81 -4.87
CA ALA A 33 -12.54 15.43 -5.09
C ALA A 33 -11.52 14.66 -5.96
N THR A 34 -11.05 15.27 -7.05
CA THR A 34 -10.02 14.69 -7.90
C THR A 34 -8.70 14.49 -7.15
N LEU A 35 -8.25 15.50 -6.38
CA LEU A 35 -7.02 15.39 -5.58
C LEU A 35 -7.10 14.23 -4.57
N VAL A 36 -8.21 14.13 -3.85
CA VAL A 36 -8.47 13.04 -2.89
C VAL A 36 -8.47 11.68 -3.60
N MET A 37 -9.11 11.59 -4.77
CA MET A 37 -9.17 10.36 -5.56
C MET A 37 -7.78 9.92 -6.03
N LEU A 38 -7.00 10.83 -6.62
CA LEU A 38 -5.65 10.53 -7.12
C LEU A 38 -4.71 10.11 -6.00
N PHE A 39 -4.80 10.77 -4.84
CA PHE A 39 -3.94 10.46 -3.71
C PHE A 39 -4.30 9.14 -3.03
N GLY A 40 -5.61 8.85 -2.87
CA GLY A 40 -6.06 7.56 -2.35
C GLY A 40 -5.72 6.40 -3.29
N LEU A 41 -5.87 6.61 -4.61
CA LEU A 41 -5.41 5.62 -5.60
C LEU A 41 -3.90 5.38 -5.50
N ALA A 42 -3.09 6.43 -5.38
CA ALA A 42 -1.63 6.31 -5.27
C ALA A 42 -1.21 5.52 -4.02
N ARG A 43 -1.83 5.79 -2.86
CA ARG A 43 -1.60 5.02 -1.64
C ARG A 43 -2.03 3.56 -1.81
N GLY A 44 -3.20 3.31 -2.41
CA GLY A 44 -3.66 1.94 -2.63
C GLY A 44 -2.73 1.11 -3.50
N VAL A 45 -2.22 1.71 -4.58
CA VAL A 45 -1.23 1.06 -5.45
C VAL A 45 0.08 0.85 -4.69
N GLU A 46 0.52 1.81 -3.88
CA GLU A 46 1.71 1.68 -3.04
C GLU A 46 1.58 0.55 -2.03
N ASP A 47 0.47 0.47 -1.30
CA ASP A 47 0.21 -0.57 -0.31
C ASP A 47 0.12 -1.95 -0.96
N ALA A 48 -0.58 -2.07 -2.10
CA ALA A 48 -0.67 -3.32 -2.86
C ALA A 48 0.69 -3.77 -3.43
N LEU A 49 1.50 -2.82 -3.94
CA LEU A 49 2.86 -3.13 -4.38
C LEU A 49 3.74 -3.53 -3.20
N ARG A 50 3.65 -2.82 -2.08
CA ARG A 50 4.43 -3.08 -0.88
C ARG A 50 4.15 -4.47 -0.32
N GLU A 51 2.89 -4.85 -0.21
CA GLU A 51 2.47 -6.17 0.25
C GLU A 51 2.95 -7.28 -0.71
N ARG A 52 2.85 -7.07 -2.02
CA ARG A 52 3.34 -8.06 -3.01
C ARG A 52 4.87 -8.23 -3.01
N LEU A 53 5.62 -7.19 -2.65
CA LEU A 53 7.09 -7.18 -2.75
C LEU A 53 7.80 -7.49 -1.44
N LEU A 54 7.29 -6.96 -0.34
CA LEU A 54 7.85 -7.12 1.01
C LEU A 54 7.09 -8.19 1.82
N GLY A 55 6.01 -8.73 1.26
CA GLY A 55 5.10 -9.60 1.98
C GLY A 55 4.29 -8.84 3.02
N THR A 56 3.57 -9.60 3.83
CA THR A 56 2.69 -9.12 4.89
C THR A 56 3.43 -8.71 6.18
N LEU A 57 4.73 -8.99 6.29
CA LEU A 57 5.56 -8.70 7.47
C LEU A 57 6.71 -7.74 7.11
N PRO A 58 6.51 -6.41 7.18
CA PRO A 58 7.42 -5.42 6.62
C PRO A 58 8.74 -5.25 7.39
N ASP A 59 8.81 -5.72 8.65
CA ASP A 59 10.00 -5.62 9.49
C ASP A 59 10.93 -6.84 9.37
N ARG A 60 10.68 -7.71 8.38
CA ARG A 60 11.51 -8.88 8.12
C ARG A 60 12.39 -8.69 6.87
N MET A 61 13.65 -9.09 6.98
CA MET A 61 14.62 -9.00 5.91
C MET A 61 15.20 -10.38 5.60
N LYS A 62 14.91 -10.90 4.40
CA LYS A 62 15.56 -12.12 3.90
C LYS A 62 16.99 -11.84 3.48
N VAL A 63 17.91 -12.63 3.99
CA VAL A 63 19.35 -12.57 3.75
C VAL A 63 19.82 -13.90 3.21
N GLN A 64 20.70 -13.84 2.22
CA GLN A 64 21.33 -15.02 1.63
C GLN A 64 22.81 -14.74 1.35
N PRO A 65 23.65 -15.77 1.17
CA PRO A 65 25.01 -15.56 0.75
C PRO A 65 25.09 -14.85 -0.60
N ALA A 66 26.03 -13.90 -0.72
CA ALA A 66 26.30 -13.26 -2.00
C ALA A 66 26.73 -14.33 -3.02
N SER A 67 26.03 -14.40 -4.14
CA SER A 67 26.41 -15.31 -5.22
C SER A 67 27.37 -14.60 -6.17
N PHE A 68 28.63 -15.01 -6.19
CA PHE A 68 29.59 -14.52 -7.17
C PHE A 68 29.46 -15.34 -8.45
N HIS A 69 29.11 -14.66 -9.53
CA HIS A 69 29.09 -15.23 -10.87
C HIS A 69 30.43 -14.95 -11.57
N LEU A 70 31.21 -16.01 -11.80
CA LEU A 70 32.44 -15.98 -12.62
C LEU A 70 32.15 -16.77 -13.90
N GLY A 71 31.63 -16.07 -14.91
CA GLY A 71 31.13 -16.70 -16.13
C GLY A 71 29.99 -17.70 -15.81
N PRO A 72 30.04 -18.96 -16.28
CA PRO A 72 29.02 -19.95 -15.96
C PRO A 72 29.12 -20.53 -14.53
N MET A 73 30.21 -20.26 -13.79
CA MET A 73 30.38 -20.78 -12.44
C MET A 73 29.75 -19.85 -11.40
N ARG A 74 28.92 -20.43 -10.53
CA ARG A 74 28.33 -19.74 -9.37
C ARG A 74 29.04 -20.19 -8.11
N LEU A 75 29.86 -19.31 -7.53
CA LEU A 75 30.45 -19.51 -6.20
C LEU A 75 29.44 -19.02 -5.16
N VAL A 76 28.96 -19.95 -4.34
CA VAL A 76 28.07 -19.67 -3.22
C VAL A 76 28.76 -20.20 -1.97
N ASP A 77 29.21 -19.27 -1.12
CA ASP A 77 29.60 -19.63 0.23
C ASP A 77 28.33 -19.94 1.04
N GLY A 78 28.33 -21.00 1.84
CA GLY A 78 27.18 -21.31 2.70
C GLY A 78 26.93 -20.24 3.77
N LEU A 79 25.74 -20.29 4.37
CA LEU A 79 25.47 -19.57 5.61
C LEU A 79 25.91 -20.47 6.78
N ASP A 80 27.17 -20.35 7.17
CA ASP A 80 27.75 -21.17 8.26
C ASP A 80 27.42 -20.59 9.65
N GLU A 81 27.54 -21.43 10.69
CA GLU A 81 27.28 -21.07 12.09
C GLU A 81 27.98 -19.77 12.56
N PRO A 82 29.26 -19.50 12.22
CA PRO A 82 29.91 -18.24 12.62
C PRO A 82 29.24 -17.00 12.02
N LYS A 83 28.68 -17.11 10.80
CA LYS A 83 27.93 -16.02 10.17
C LYS A 83 26.57 -15.84 10.86
N LEU A 84 25.89 -16.94 11.20
CA LEU A 84 24.63 -16.91 11.95
C LEU A 84 24.79 -16.26 13.34
N VAL A 85 25.84 -16.60 14.09
CA VAL A 85 26.15 -15.98 15.37
C VAL A 85 26.38 -14.48 15.22
N ARG A 86 27.09 -14.04 14.17
CA ARG A 86 27.28 -12.61 13.88
C ARG A 86 25.99 -11.91 13.51
N LEU A 87 25.10 -12.55 12.75
CA LEU A 87 23.79 -12.01 12.40
C LEU A 87 22.93 -11.77 13.64
N ARG A 88 22.90 -12.74 14.57
CA ARG A 88 22.17 -12.64 15.85
C ARG A 88 22.72 -11.53 16.75
N ALA A 89 24.00 -11.16 16.60
CA ALA A 89 24.66 -10.12 17.39
C ALA A 89 24.55 -8.71 16.77
N LEU A 90 23.90 -8.55 15.61
CA LEU A 90 23.77 -7.24 14.97
C LEU A 90 22.81 -6.33 15.75
N PRO A 91 23.19 -5.07 16.01
CA PRO A 91 22.29 -4.12 16.67
C PRO A 91 21.10 -3.80 15.75
N GLY A 92 19.89 -3.97 16.26
CA GLY A 92 18.66 -3.78 15.48
C GLY A 92 18.02 -5.06 14.96
N VAL A 93 18.62 -6.23 15.21
CA VAL A 93 18.06 -7.56 14.89
C VAL A 93 17.51 -8.19 16.16
N HIS A 94 16.20 -8.46 16.18
CA HIS A 94 15.51 -9.09 17.31
C HIS A 94 15.58 -10.61 17.25
N ALA A 95 15.42 -11.18 16.04
CA ALA A 95 15.46 -12.62 15.81
C ALA A 95 16.07 -12.96 14.44
N VAL A 96 16.60 -14.18 14.33
CA VAL A 96 17.15 -14.73 13.10
C VAL A 96 16.53 -16.09 12.87
N HIS A 97 15.76 -16.21 11.79
CA HIS A 97 15.05 -17.43 11.43
C HIS A 97 15.74 -18.12 10.27
N GLU A 98 16.18 -19.35 10.48
CA GLU A 98 16.99 -20.08 9.51
C GLU A 98 16.17 -20.82 8.47
N GLN A 99 16.74 -20.96 7.27
CA GLN A 99 16.16 -21.73 6.19
C GLN A 99 17.21 -22.64 5.53
N ALA A 100 16.89 -23.92 5.41
CA ALA A 100 17.72 -24.90 4.71
C ALA A 100 16.94 -25.59 3.59
N ARG A 101 17.68 -26.22 2.69
CA ARG A 101 17.11 -26.99 1.57
C ARG A 101 17.62 -28.41 1.62
N LEU A 102 16.74 -29.35 1.32
CA LEU A 102 17.15 -30.72 1.12
C LEU A 102 17.79 -30.87 -0.27
N SER A 103 18.98 -31.45 -0.33
CA SER A 103 19.68 -31.68 -1.61
C SER A 103 19.17 -32.91 -2.37
N ARG A 104 18.38 -33.78 -1.72
CA ARG A 104 17.78 -34.95 -2.35
C ARG A 104 16.54 -34.54 -3.17
N PRO A 105 16.28 -35.18 -4.31
CA PRO A 105 15.07 -34.90 -5.08
C PRO A 105 13.82 -35.28 -4.27
N VAL A 106 12.77 -34.48 -4.37
CA VAL A 106 11.50 -34.72 -3.69
C VAL A 106 10.36 -34.62 -4.68
N GLN A 107 9.51 -35.63 -4.72
CA GLN A 107 8.25 -35.58 -5.47
C GLN A 107 7.10 -35.34 -4.50
N LEU A 108 6.32 -34.29 -4.75
CA LEU A 108 5.06 -34.04 -4.07
C LEU A 108 3.95 -34.81 -4.78
N ARG A 109 3.10 -35.50 -4.01
CA ARG A 109 1.85 -36.09 -4.48
C ARG A 109 0.68 -35.59 -3.65
N ALA A 110 -0.32 -35.06 -4.32
CA ALA A 110 -1.55 -34.59 -3.70
C ALA A 110 -2.76 -35.14 -4.45
N THR A 111 -3.88 -35.27 -3.76
CA THR A 111 -5.14 -35.74 -4.35
C THR A 111 -6.21 -34.70 -4.10
N TYR A 112 -6.89 -34.29 -5.15
CA TYR A 112 -7.99 -33.33 -5.06
C TYR A 112 -9.18 -33.84 -5.88
N GLY A 113 -10.28 -34.14 -5.21
CA GLY A 113 -11.39 -34.89 -5.80
C GLY A 113 -10.91 -36.29 -6.24
N GLU A 114 -11.18 -36.66 -7.48
CA GLU A 114 -10.71 -37.92 -8.09
C GLU A 114 -9.35 -37.77 -8.79
N GLN A 115 -8.82 -36.56 -8.90
CA GLN A 115 -7.57 -36.30 -9.61
C GLN A 115 -6.37 -36.38 -8.67
N SER A 116 -5.33 -37.08 -9.12
CA SER A 116 -4.04 -37.14 -8.44
C SER A 116 -3.03 -36.25 -9.18
N PHE A 117 -2.37 -35.38 -8.43
CA PHE A 117 -1.36 -34.46 -8.91
C PHE A 117 0.00 -34.89 -8.38
N TRP A 118 1.02 -34.80 -9.22
CA TRP A 118 2.40 -34.96 -8.81
C TRP A 118 3.25 -33.83 -9.38
N SER A 119 4.26 -33.41 -8.62
CA SER A 119 5.20 -32.38 -9.04
C SER A 119 6.53 -32.58 -8.34
N ASP A 120 7.63 -32.37 -9.06
CA ASP A 120 8.96 -32.35 -8.45
C ASP A 120 9.14 -30.99 -7.76
N VAL A 121 9.47 -31.04 -6.47
CA VAL A 121 9.59 -29.85 -5.61
C VAL A 121 10.94 -29.82 -4.92
N VAL A 122 11.40 -28.63 -4.57
CA VAL A 122 12.51 -28.42 -3.64
C VAL A 122 11.91 -28.30 -2.24
N LEU A 123 12.20 -29.28 -1.39
CA LEU A 123 11.76 -29.27 -0.01
C LEU A 123 12.64 -28.32 0.82
N GLU A 124 12.00 -27.33 1.45
CA GLU A 124 12.66 -26.39 2.35
C GLU A 124 12.32 -26.69 3.81
N GLY A 125 13.25 -26.36 4.70
CA GLY A 125 13.12 -26.45 6.14
C GLY A 125 13.26 -25.05 6.71
N ALA A 126 12.39 -24.67 7.64
CA ALA A 126 12.45 -23.36 8.28
C ALA A 126 12.28 -23.44 9.80
N ASP A 127 12.85 -22.47 10.49
CA ASP A 127 12.56 -22.19 11.89
C ASP A 127 11.05 -21.87 12.07
N PRO A 128 10.35 -22.48 13.06
CA PRO A 128 8.94 -22.18 13.33
C PRO A 128 8.61 -20.70 13.47
N GLY A 129 9.49 -19.90 14.09
CA GLY A 129 9.26 -18.47 14.28
C GLY A 129 9.13 -17.69 12.96
N LEU A 130 9.63 -18.25 11.85
CA LEU A 130 9.46 -17.66 10.52
C LEU A 130 8.00 -17.68 10.05
N VAL A 131 7.24 -18.72 10.36
CA VAL A 131 5.91 -18.94 9.76
C VAL A 131 4.78 -18.81 10.76
N GLU A 132 5.06 -18.84 12.06
CA GLU A 132 4.08 -18.71 13.16
C GLU A 132 3.04 -17.60 12.96
N PRO A 133 3.40 -16.35 12.58
CA PRO A 133 2.41 -15.27 12.42
C PRO A 133 1.41 -15.50 11.27
N GLN A 134 1.70 -16.44 10.37
CA GLN A 134 0.94 -16.71 9.15
C GLN A 134 0.24 -18.08 9.18
N LEU A 135 0.25 -18.75 10.32
CA LEU A 135 -0.47 -20.00 10.52
C LEU A 135 -1.97 -19.77 10.68
N ALA A 136 -2.77 -20.77 10.30
CA ALA A 136 -4.19 -20.76 10.59
C ALA A 136 -4.45 -20.82 12.09
N ARG A 137 -5.54 -20.19 12.55
CA ARG A 137 -5.93 -20.20 13.98
C ARG A 137 -5.95 -21.61 14.55
N GLY A 138 -5.24 -21.80 15.67
CA GLY A 138 -5.18 -23.09 16.38
C GLY A 138 -4.27 -24.14 15.74
N ARG A 139 -3.47 -23.79 14.73
CA ARG A 139 -2.47 -24.69 14.14
C ARG A 139 -1.06 -24.31 14.62
N SER A 140 -0.17 -25.31 14.64
CA SER A 140 1.25 -25.18 15.00
C SER A 140 2.13 -25.75 13.89
N PHE A 141 3.32 -25.15 13.74
CA PHE A 141 4.38 -25.59 12.84
C PHE A 141 5.51 -26.33 13.59
N GLU A 142 5.32 -26.70 14.85
CA GLU A 142 6.31 -27.49 15.58
C GLU A 142 6.29 -28.97 15.16
N ARG A 143 7.41 -29.66 15.38
CA ARG A 143 7.49 -31.12 15.19
C ARG A 143 6.43 -31.82 16.06
N ARG A 144 5.70 -32.74 15.44
CA ARG A 144 4.75 -33.63 16.11
C ARG A 144 5.40 -34.99 16.32
N GLU A 145 5.25 -35.58 17.51
CA GLU A 145 5.72 -36.94 17.79
C GLU A 145 4.90 -37.99 17.02
N GLU A 146 3.59 -37.76 16.90
CA GLU A 146 2.67 -38.61 16.15
C GLU A 146 1.82 -37.80 15.17
N GLY A 147 1.56 -38.40 14.00
CA GLY A 147 0.70 -37.83 12.96
C GLY A 147 1.45 -37.15 11.80
N PRO A 148 0.73 -36.42 10.94
CA PRO A 148 1.32 -35.79 9.77
C PRO A 148 2.19 -34.60 10.14
N VAL A 149 3.30 -34.43 9.42
CA VAL A 149 4.23 -33.30 9.59
C VAL A 149 3.54 -32.01 9.17
N PRO A 150 3.54 -30.95 10.00
CA PRO A 150 2.97 -29.68 9.59
C PRO A 150 3.81 -29.08 8.45
N ALA A 151 3.14 -28.57 7.42
CA ALA A 151 3.78 -27.94 6.29
C ALA A 151 3.09 -26.61 5.95
N VAL A 152 3.90 -25.66 5.51
CA VAL A 152 3.43 -24.36 5.02
C VAL A 152 3.68 -24.30 3.53
N LEU A 153 2.68 -23.85 2.78
CA LEU A 153 2.83 -23.66 1.34
C LEU A 153 3.23 -22.22 1.01
N PRO A 154 4.12 -22.01 0.02
CA PRO A 154 4.40 -20.68 -0.48
C PRO A 154 3.15 -20.09 -1.16
N ARG A 155 2.83 -18.83 -0.89
CA ARG A 155 1.71 -18.12 -1.53
C ARG A 155 1.84 -18.14 -3.07
N VAL A 156 3.05 -17.95 -3.59
CA VAL A 156 3.27 -17.96 -5.05
C VAL A 156 2.95 -19.32 -5.69
N MET A 157 3.11 -20.42 -4.96
CA MET A 157 2.72 -21.74 -5.48
C MET A 157 1.19 -21.81 -5.69
N MET A 158 0.43 -21.13 -4.84
CA MET A 158 -1.02 -20.99 -5.00
C MET A 158 -1.38 -20.15 -6.22
N ASP A 159 -0.66 -19.06 -6.46
CA ASP A 159 -0.89 -18.20 -7.62
C ASP A 159 -0.65 -18.96 -8.93
N VAL A 160 0.42 -19.77 -8.98
CA VAL A 160 0.72 -20.62 -10.15
C VAL A 160 -0.30 -21.74 -10.33
N LEU A 161 -0.67 -22.43 -9.25
CA LEU A 161 -1.68 -23.50 -9.29
C LEU A 161 -3.05 -22.95 -9.73
N SER A 162 -3.46 -21.82 -9.17
CA SER A 162 -4.74 -21.19 -9.51
C SER A 162 -4.78 -20.69 -10.94
N ALA A 163 -3.71 -20.06 -11.44
CA ALA A 163 -3.60 -19.66 -12.84
C ALA A 163 -3.61 -20.88 -13.78
N GLY A 164 -2.92 -21.97 -13.43
CA GLY A 164 -2.90 -23.20 -14.23
C GLY A 164 -4.25 -23.91 -14.29
N VAL A 165 -4.97 -23.97 -13.16
CA VAL A 165 -6.29 -24.62 -13.06
C VAL A 165 -7.39 -23.79 -13.74
N SER A 166 -7.35 -22.45 -13.65
CA SER A 166 -8.36 -21.58 -14.27
C SER A 166 -8.28 -21.56 -15.80
N ILE A 167 -7.11 -21.83 -16.38
CA ILE A 167 -6.92 -21.86 -17.85
C ILE A 167 -7.50 -23.15 -18.46
N HIS A 168 -7.64 -24.23 -17.67
CA HIS A 168 -8.00 -25.56 -18.17
C HIS A 168 -9.31 -26.13 -17.61
N THR A 169 -9.92 -25.47 -16.63
CA THR A 169 -11.14 -25.95 -15.96
C THR A 169 -12.01 -24.76 -15.58
N ASP A 170 -13.33 -24.82 -15.85
CA ASP A 170 -14.35 -23.86 -15.39
C ASP A 170 -14.56 -23.89 -13.85
N LEU A 171 -13.53 -24.30 -13.10
CA LEU A 171 -13.56 -24.41 -11.64
C LEU A 171 -13.18 -23.07 -11.02
N PRO A 172 -13.80 -22.68 -9.88
CA PRO A 172 -13.44 -21.47 -9.16
C PRO A 172 -11.99 -21.53 -8.66
N THR A 173 -11.34 -20.36 -8.63
CA THR A 173 -9.99 -20.16 -8.07
C THR A 173 -9.89 -20.82 -6.69
N ILE A 174 -8.88 -21.67 -6.49
CA ILE A 174 -8.69 -22.36 -5.20
C ILE A 174 -8.30 -21.30 -4.16
N ALA A 175 -9.27 -20.90 -3.32
CA ALA A 175 -9.02 -20.03 -2.19
C ALA A 175 -7.96 -20.68 -1.26
N PRO A 176 -6.91 -19.93 -0.86
CA PRO A 176 -5.84 -20.42 0.02
C PRO A 176 -6.35 -21.16 1.26
N GLU A 177 -7.46 -20.68 1.83
CA GLU A 177 -8.06 -21.19 3.07
C GLU A 177 -8.63 -22.60 2.90
N MET A 178 -9.06 -22.99 1.69
CA MET A 178 -9.64 -24.32 1.44
C MET A 178 -8.60 -25.45 1.49
N LEU A 179 -7.32 -25.11 1.38
CA LEU A 179 -6.23 -26.08 1.46
C LEU A 179 -5.76 -26.33 2.89
N ILE A 180 -6.08 -25.45 3.83
CA ILE A 180 -5.67 -25.59 5.21
C ILE A 180 -6.32 -26.84 5.81
N GLY A 181 -5.52 -27.72 6.42
CA GLY A 181 -5.91 -29.03 6.93
C GLY A 181 -5.96 -30.14 5.89
N ARG A 182 -5.71 -29.85 4.61
CA ARG A 182 -5.52 -30.90 3.59
C ARG A 182 -4.17 -31.56 3.75
N HIS A 183 -4.10 -32.78 3.25
CA HIS A 183 -2.91 -33.61 3.33
C HIS A 183 -2.30 -33.81 1.96
N PHE A 184 -0.97 -33.89 1.93
CA PHE A 184 -0.21 -34.30 0.76
C PHE A 184 0.92 -35.22 1.23
N THR A 185 1.54 -35.88 0.26
CA THR A 185 2.65 -36.81 0.51
C THR A 185 3.89 -36.29 -0.17
N LEU A 186 5.02 -36.32 0.53
CA LEU A 186 6.34 -36.08 -0.01
C LEU A 186 7.07 -37.41 -0.14
N LEU A 187 7.65 -37.64 -1.31
CA LEU A 187 8.47 -38.81 -1.63
C LEU A 187 9.91 -38.35 -1.80
N ILE A 188 10.70 -38.49 -0.73
CA ILE A 188 12.10 -38.06 -0.68
C ILE A 188 12.98 -39.13 -1.34
N GLY A 189 13.89 -38.67 -2.20
CA GLY A 189 14.72 -39.54 -3.03
C GLY A 189 14.08 -39.91 -4.37
N GLN A 190 12.89 -39.39 -4.67
CA GLN A 190 12.17 -39.65 -5.92
C GLN A 190 12.07 -38.39 -6.78
N SER A 191 12.20 -38.56 -8.09
CA SER A 191 11.98 -37.52 -9.11
C SER A 191 11.16 -38.08 -10.26
N SER A 192 10.39 -37.22 -10.91
CA SER A 192 9.65 -37.52 -12.14
C SER A 192 10.56 -37.60 -13.37
N PHE A 193 11.76 -37.00 -13.30
CA PHE A 193 12.69 -36.86 -14.42
C PHE A 193 13.92 -37.79 -14.34
N GLY A 194 13.96 -38.76 -13.41
CA GLY A 194 15.10 -39.66 -13.25
C GLY A 194 14.88 -40.84 -12.31
N ALA A 195 15.89 -41.71 -12.23
CA ALA A 195 15.90 -42.85 -11.30
C ALA A 195 16.04 -42.37 -9.84
N ALA A 196 15.44 -43.13 -8.91
CA ALA A 196 15.45 -42.79 -7.49
C ALA A 196 16.88 -42.68 -6.93
N ALA A 197 17.16 -41.58 -6.22
CA ALA A 197 18.42 -41.35 -5.54
C ALA A 197 18.38 -42.00 -4.14
N GLY A 198 18.59 -43.32 -4.10
CA GLY A 198 18.62 -44.13 -2.88
C GLY A 198 17.23 -44.58 -2.40
N PRO A 199 17.08 -45.00 -1.12
CA PRO A 199 15.80 -45.45 -0.59
C PRO A 199 14.79 -44.29 -0.57
N VAL A 200 13.60 -44.55 -1.11
CA VAL A 200 12.50 -43.60 -1.14
C VAL A 200 11.84 -43.57 0.24
N GLN A 201 11.79 -42.40 0.85
CA GLN A 201 11.13 -42.17 2.14
C GLN A 201 9.86 -41.37 1.91
N GLN A 202 8.75 -41.85 2.47
CA GLN A 202 7.45 -41.22 2.34
C GLN A 202 7.12 -40.45 3.61
N ILE A 203 6.74 -39.18 3.46
CA ILE A 203 6.27 -38.33 4.56
C ILE A 203 4.87 -37.87 4.24
N ARG A 204 3.95 -38.02 5.20
CA ARG A 204 2.62 -37.43 5.13
C ARG A 204 2.66 -36.06 5.79
N CYS A 205 2.24 -35.04 5.06
CA CYS A 205 2.21 -33.66 5.52
C CYS A 205 0.77 -33.16 5.62
N GLU A 206 0.55 -32.22 6.54
CA GLU A 206 -0.69 -31.46 6.67
C GLU A 206 -0.41 -29.98 6.42
N ILE A 207 -1.22 -29.33 5.60
CA ILE A 207 -1.09 -27.90 5.32
C ILE A 207 -1.62 -27.11 6.53
N VAL A 208 -0.75 -26.43 7.27
CA VAL A 208 -1.11 -25.67 8.48
C VAL A 208 -1.20 -24.17 8.24
N GLY A 209 -0.66 -23.68 7.13
CA GLY A 209 -0.65 -22.27 6.77
C GLY A 209 -0.10 -22.02 5.37
N ILE A 210 -0.19 -20.76 4.95
CA ILE A 210 0.32 -20.28 3.67
C ILE A 210 1.14 -19.02 3.95
N SER A 211 2.40 -19.02 3.51
CA SER A 211 3.37 -17.98 3.83
C SER A 211 3.91 -17.32 2.57
N ASP A 212 4.11 -16.00 2.65
CA ASP A 212 4.82 -15.20 1.64
C ASP A 212 6.32 -15.02 1.99
N GLN A 213 6.78 -15.54 3.14
CA GLN A 213 8.15 -15.43 3.63
C GLN A 213 9.03 -16.65 3.25
N VAL A 214 8.41 -17.75 2.83
CA VAL A 214 9.09 -18.99 2.43
C VAL A 214 9.39 -19.04 0.92
N GLY A 215 10.38 -19.84 0.52
CA GLY A 215 10.89 -19.86 -0.84
C GLY A 215 9.95 -20.48 -1.88
N LEU A 216 10.28 -20.25 -3.16
CA LEU A 216 9.52 -20.72 -4.33
C LEU A 216 9.68 -22.21 -4.66
N GLY A 217 10.52 -22.92 -3.89
CA GLY A 217 10.95 -24.27 -4.21
C GLY A 217 9.87 -25.33 -4.05
N GLY A 218 8.93 -25.13 -3.13
CA GLY A 218 7.97 -26.14 -2.72
C GLY A 218 7.46 -25.89 -1.30
N PRO A 219 6.77 -26.87 -0.69
CA PRO A 219 6.34 -26.77 0.70
C PRO A 219 7.53 -26.63 1.65
N THR A 220 7.30 -25.94 2.77
CA THR A 220 8.26 -25.80 3.86
C THR A 220 7.79 -26.63 5.05
N ILE A 221 8.72 -27.38 5.66
CA ILE A 221 8.49 -28.17 6.88
C ILE A 221 9.42 -27.69 8.00
N PRO A 222 9.25 -28.16 9.25
CA PRO A 222 10.12 -27.77 10.35
C PRO A 222 11.57 -28.18 10.07
N LEU A 223 12.52 -27.28 10.36
CA LEU A 223 13.92 -27.47 10.03
C LEU A 223 14.53 -28.72 10.71
N ASP A 224 14.12 -28.99 11.94
CA ASP A 224 14.51 -30.17 12.71
C ASP A 224 13.99 -31.48 12.08
N VAL A 225 12.75 -31.49 11.57
CA VAL A 225 12.20 -32.63 10.82
C VAL A 225 12.94 -32.81 9.51
N LEU A 226 13.29 -31.73 8.80
CA LEU A 226 14.05 -31.82 7.55
C LEU A 226 15.43 -32.46 7.76
N GLN A 227 16.09 -32.17 8.89
CA GLN A 227 17.41 -32.68 9.21
C GLN A 227 17.45 -34.21 9.29
N ASP A 228 16.36 -34.86 9.70
CA ASP A 228 16.26 -36.33 9.77
C ASP A 228 16.42 -37.01 8.38
N PHE A 229 16.14 -36.27 7.30
CA PHE A 229 16.23 -36.76 5.92
C PHE A 229 17.55 -36.41 5.23
N SER A 230 18.44 -35.73 5.94
CA SER A 230 19.77 -35.36 5.46
C SER A 230 20.86 -36.10 6.24
N PRO A 231 21.74 -36.88 5.57
CA PRO A 231 22.80 -37.60 6.26
C PRO A 231 23.89 -36.67 6.82
N THR A 232 24.01 -35.46 6.29
CA THR A 232 24.91 -34.41 6.77
C THR A 232 24.10 -33.27 7.39
N PRO A 233 24.69 -32.50 8.32
CA PRO A 233 24.10 -31.26 8.79
C PRO A 233 23.66 -30.39 7.62
N LEU A 234 22.39 -29.98 7.64
CA LEU A 234 21.82 -29.12 6.62
C LEU A 234 22.56 -27.80 6.59
N ARG A 235 22.91 -27.34 5.39
CA ARG A 235 23.51 -26.02 5.20
C ARG A 235 22.40 -25.01 5.01
N CYS A 236 22.38 -23.99 5.86
CA CYS A 236 21.48 -22.86 5.71
C CYS A 236 21.82 -22.12 4.40
N HIS A 237 20.81 -21.95 3.57
CA HIS A 237 20.93 -21.26 2.28
C HIS A 237 20.42 -19.82 2.36
N ALA A 238 19.57 -19.54 3.35
CA ALA A 238 19.03 -18.22 3.66
C ALA A 238 18.72 -18.14 5.16
N ALA A 239 18.64 -16.92 5.66
CA ALA A 239 18.08 -16.60 6.96
C ALA A 239 17.22 -15.34 6.84
N THR A 240 16.14 -15.25 7.62
CA THR A 240 15.28 -14.08 7.68
C THR A 240 15.50 -13.39 9.02
N LEU A 241 15.90 -12.12 8.97
CA LEU A 241 16.12 -11.28 10.13
C LEU A 241 14.82 -10.56 10.49
N GLU A 242 14.43 -10.58 11.76
CA GLU A 242 13.44 -9.65 12.31
C GLU A 242 14.14 -8.39 12.80
N LEU A 243 13.70 -7.25 12.32
CA LEU A 243 14.30 -5.96 12.63
C LEU A 243 13.48 -5.21 13.68
N ASP A 244 14.14 -4.51 14.59
CA ASP A 244 13.47 -3.60 15.54
C ASP A 244 12.74 -2.44 14.82
N SER A 245 13.25 -2.08 13.64
CA SER A 245 12.68 -1.02 12.82
C SER A 245 13.13 -1.15 11.37
N ALA A 246 12.16 -1.11 10.44
CA ALA A 246 12.43 -1.00 9.01
C ALA A 246 13.34 0.18 8.63
N GLN A 247 13.43 1.25 9.44
CA GLN A 247 14.29 2.40 9.15
C GLN A 247 15.79 2.09 9.24
N ARG A 248 16.17 1.07 10.04
CA ARG A 248 17.58 0.66 10.21
C ARG A 248 18.03 -0.37 9.18
N ALA A 249 17.12 -0.85 8.33
CA ALA A 249 17.41 -1.80 7.27
C ALA A 249 18.61 -1.41 6.38
N PRO A 250 18.82 -0.14 5.97
CA PRO A 250 19.97 0.23 5.13
C PRO A 250 21.32 0.11 5.86
N GLU A 251 21.35 0.41 7.16
CA GLU A 251 22.55 0.28 7.99
C GLU A 251 22.93 -1.20 8.13
N ILE A 252 21.93 -2.05 8.39
CA ILE A 252 22.10 -3.49 8.51
C ILE A 252 22.56 -4.07 7.17
N GLU A 253 21.97 -3.66 6.05
CA GLU A 253 22.37 -4.09 4.71
C GLU A 253 23.85 -3.79 4.41
N ALA A 254 24.35 -2.61 4.81
CA ALA A 254 25.75 -2.27 4.64
C ALA A 254 26.67 -3.25 5.40
N ARG A 255 26.32 -3.58 6.65
CA ARG A 255 27.04 -4.57 7.46
C ARG A 255 26.92 -5.99 6.90
N LEU A 256 25.77 -6.36 6.32
CA LEU A 256 25.58 -7.65 5.65
C LEU A 256 26.54 -7.81 4.46
N ARG A 257 26.70 -6.76 3.65
CA ARG A 257 27.61 -6.78 2.50
C ARG A 257 29.06 -6.98 2.92
N GLU A 258 29.50 -6.38 4.02
CA GLU A 258 30.84 -6.62 4.60
C GLU A 258 31.05 -8.08 5.02
N MET A 259 29.98 -8.79 5.40
CA MET A 259 30.01 -10.22 5.73
C MET A 259 29.85 -11.15 4.52
N GLY A 260 29.81 -10.60 3.29
CA GLY A 260 29.57 -11.37 2.07
C GLY A 260 28.12 -11.89 1.95
N LEU A 261 27.17 -11.19 2.56
CA LEU A 261 25.74 -11.51 2.53
C LEU A 261 24.98 -10.42 1.77
N GLU A 262 23.88 -10.82 1.13
CA GLU A 262 23.03 -9.96 0.35
C GLU A 262 21.56 -10.09 0.77
N ALA A 263 20.83 -8.98 0.71
CA ALA A 263 19.39 -8.91 0.92
C ALA A 263 18.69 -8.61 -0.42
N PRO A 264 18.38 -9.63 -1.24
CA PRO A 264 17.94 -9.43 -2.63
C PRO A 264 16.66 -8.60 -2.77
N GLY A 265 15.75 -8.68 -1.79
CA GLY A 265 14.49 -7.93 -1.81
C GLY A 265 14.65 -6.41 -1.60
N MET A 266 15.73 -5.97 -0.95
CA MET A 266 15.86 -4.58 -0.48
C MET A 266 16.13 -3.59 -1.62
N ASN A 267 16.97 -3.99 -2.59
CA ASN A 267 17.25 -3.15 -3.76
C ASN A 267 16.01 -2.93 -4.63
N LEU A 268 15.20 -3.98 -4.79
CA LEU A 268 13.94 -3.92 -5.53
C LEU A 268 12.92 -3.03 -4.80
N ALA A 269 12.78 -3.20 -3.48
CA ALA A 269 11.92 -2.37 -2.65
C ALA A 269 12.33 -0.88 -2.69
N ARG A 270 13.63 -0.57 -2.69
CA ARG A 270 14.14 0.81 -2.78
C ARG A 270 13.86 1.44 -4.14
N GLN A 271 14.08 0.72 -5.23
CA GLN A 271 13.80 1.22 -6.59
C GLN A 271 12.31 1.47 -6.79
N ILE A 272 11.46 0.57 -6.31
CA ILE A 272 10.01 0.69 -6.42
C ILE A 272 9.50 1.81 -5.51
N GLY A 273 10.02 1.93 -4.28
CA GLY A 273 9.72 3.06 -3.40
C GLY A 273 10.07 4.41 -4.03
N ALA A 274 11.22 4.52 -4.70
CA ALA A 274 11.59 5.72 -5.45
C ALA A 274 10.66 5.99 -6.64
N GLY A 275 10.26 4.93 -7.38
CA GLY A 275 9.29 5.05 -8.46
C GLY A 275 7.91 5.52 -7.98
N ILE A 276 7.42 4.95 -6.88
CA ILE A 276 6.16 5.34 -6.23
C ILE A 276 6.21 6.80 -5.77
N PHE A 277 7.34 7.23 -5.18
CA PHE A 277 7.53 8.63 -4.81
C PHE A 277 7.36 9.57 -6.02
N TRP A 278 7.98 9.24 -7.15
CA TRP A 278 7.85 10.04 -8.37
C TRP A 278 6.42 10.06 -8.92
N VAL A 279 5.75 8.91 -8.94
CA VAL A 279 4.33 8.83 -9.34
C VAL A 279 3.46 9.72 -8.44
N ARG A 280 3.66 9.66 -7.11
CA ARG A 280 2.96 10.52 -6.15
C ARG A 280 3.25 12.00 -6.38
N ALA A 281 4.52 12.36 -6.64
CA ALA A 281 4.91 13.73 -6.90
C ALA A 281 4.23 14.30 -8.16
N VAL A 282 4.17 13.52 -9.25
CA VAL A 282 3.50 13.90 -10.49
C VAL A 282 1.98 14.05 -10.27
N LEU A 283 1.35 13.09 -9.59
CA LEU A 283 -0.08 13.14 -9.26
C LEU A 283 -0.42 14.35 -8.36
N ALA A 284 0.42 14.64 -7.37
CA ALA A 284 0.27 15.80 -6.50
C ALA A 284 0.43 17.11 -7.29
N ALA A 285 1.39 17.19 -8.20
CA ALA A 285 1.57 18.35 -9.09
C ALA A 285 0.35 18.56 -9.99
N PHE A 286 -0.22 17.49 -10.54
CA PHE A 286 -1.44 17.55 -11.34
C PHE A 286 -2.63 18.05 -10.51
N GLY A 287 -2.81 17.50 -9.31
CA GLY A 287 -3.85 17.97 -8.39
C GLY A 287 -3.67 19.44 -7.95
N ALA A 288 -2.43 19.88 -7.74
CA ALA A 288 -2.13 21.28 -7.46
C ALA A 288 -2.45 22.20 -8.66
N ALA A 289 -2.19 21.74 -9.88
CA ALA A 289 -2.57 22.47 -11.09
C ALA A 289 -4.10 22.60 -11.24
N LEU A 290 -4.86 21.54 -10.96
CA LEU A 290 -6.33 21.60 -10.95
C LEU A 290 -6.87 22.57 -9.91
N LEU A 291 -6.26 22.60 -8.72
CA LEU A 291 -6.61 23.58 -7.69
C LEU A 291 -6.27 25.01 -8.11
N LEU A 292 -5.16 25.22 -8.83
CA LEU A 292 -4.84 26.54 -9.37
C LEU A 292 -5.87 27.00 -10.40
N VAL A 293 -6.33 26.10 -11.27
CA VAL A 293 -7.42 26.39 -12.22
C VAL A 293 -8.70 26.76 -11.46
N ALA A 294 -9.08 25.98 -10.43
CA ALA A 294 -10.23 26.30 -9.59
C ALA A 294 -10.09 27.66 -8.87
N ALA A 295 -8.88 27.98 -8.40
CA ALA A 295 -8.55 29.26 -7.79
C ALA A 295 -8.71 30.43 -8.77
N MET A 296 -8.27 30.27 -10.01
CA MET A 296 -8.47 31.28 -11.07
C MET A 296 -9.94 31.48 -11.41
N SER A 297 -10.72 30.40 -11.50
CA SER A 297 -12.18 30.47 -11.69
C SER A 297 -12.85 31.21 -10.53
N LEU A 298 -12.43 30.93 -9.29
CA LEU A 298 -12.92 31.63 -8.11
C LEU A 298 -12.57 33.13 -8.14
N TYR A 299 -11.32 33.46 -8.47
CA TYR A 299 -10.88 34.85 -8.63
C TYR A 299 -11.71 35.60 -9.67
N ALA A 300 -11.97 35.00 -10.83
CA ALA A 300 -12.77 35.60 -11.89
C ALA A 300 -14.21 35.83 -11.44
N GLY A 301 -14.83 34.84 -10.79
CA GLY A 301 -16.20 34.95 -10.29
C GLY A 301 -16.35 36.00 -9.18
N LEU A 302 -15.44 36.02 -8.19
CA LEU A 302 -15.45 37.03 -7.15
C LEU A 302 -15.16 38.43 -7.69
N SER A 303 -14.27 38.56 -8.67
CA SER A 303 -14.00 39.85 -9.33
C SER A 303 -15.22 40.36 -10.10
N LEU A 304 -15.96 39.46 -10.75
CA LEU A 304 -17.21 39.80 -11.43
C LEU A 304 -18.28 40.23 -10.41
N GLN A 305 -18.43 39.49 -9.31
CA GLN A 305 -19.37 39.86 -8.24
C GLN A 305 -19.06 41.22 -7.62
N VAL A 306 -17.77 41.52 -7.38
CA VAL A 306 -17.37 42.85 -6.90
C VAL A 306 -17.86 43.92 -7.86
N ARG A 307 -17.70 43.72 -9.18
CA ARG A 307 -18.12 44.67 -10.23
C ARG A 307 -19.64 44.85 -10.28
N GLU A 308 -20.40 43.75 -10.22
CA GLU A 308 -21.86 43.77 -10.24
C GLU A 308 -22.43 44.47 -8.99
N GLU A 309 -21.78 44.28 -7.83
CA GLU A 309 -22.20 44.85 -6.55
C GLU A 309 -21.56 46.22 -6.24
N GLU A 310 -20.78 46.83 -7.15
CA GLU A 310 -20.03 48.08 -6.88
C GLU A 310 -20.92 49.17 -6.28
N SER A 311 -22.09 49.43 -6.86
CA SER A 311 -23.07 50.43 -6.38
C SER A 311 -23.53 50.18 -4.95
N THR A 312 -23.77 48.91 -4.61
CA THR A 312 -24.23 48.50 -3.27
C THR A 312 -23.08 48.60 -2.26
N LEU A 313 -21.86 48.24 -2.65
CA LEU A 313 -20.65 48.41 -1.84
C LEU A 313 -20.35 49.90 -1.58
N GLY A 314 -20.58 50.76 -2.57
CA GLY A 314 -20.50 52.21 -2.45
C GLY A 314 -21.49 52.77 -1.42
N LEU A 315 -22.74 52.29 -1.42
CA LEU A 315 -23.75 52.64 -0.43
C LEU A 315 -23.33 52.20 0.99
N TYR A 316 -22.82 50.97 1.14
CA TYR A 316 -22.30 50.52 2.44
C TYR A 316 -21.18 51.43 2.97
N ARG A 317 -20.27 51.89 2.11
CA ARG A 317 -19.24 52.86 2.50
C ARG A 317 -19.82 54.22 2.86
N ALA A 318 -20.82 54.71 2.12
CA ALA A 318 -21.50 55.98 2.42
C ALA A 318 -22.20 55.93 3.78
N LEU A 319 -22.71 54.76 4.18
CA LEU A 319 -23.30 54.50 5.49
C LEU A 319 -22.27 54.25 6.61
N GLY A 320 -20.97 54.39 6.32
CA GLY A 320 -19.90 54.31 7.32
C GLY A 320 -19.18 52.97 7.40
N ALA A 321 -19.39 52.02 6.47
CA ALA A 321 -18.58 50.80 6.44
C ALA A 321 -17.12 51.10 6.10
N SER A 322 -16.19 50.55 6.88
CA SER A 322 -14.77 50.72 6.63
C SER A 322 -14.30 49.82 5.47
N GLY A 323 -13.20 50.19 4.80
CA GLY A 323 -12.59 49.31 3.79
C GLY A 323 -12.17 47.94 4.35
N ARG A 324 -11.87 47.87 5.66
CA ARG A 324 -11.59 46.61 6.36
C ARG A 324 -12.83 45.73 6.51
N ASP A 325 -14.00 46.31 6.74
CA ASP A 325 -15.27 45.57 6.79
C ASP A 325 -15.58 44.94 5.41
N LEU A 326 -15.33 45.68 4.32
CA LEU A 326 -15.48 45.17 2.95
C LEU A 326 -14.47 44.08 2.61
N LEU A 327 -13.21 44.25 3.02
CA LEU A 327 -12.18 43.22 2.86
C LEU A 327 -12.58 41.93 3.60
N ALA A 328 -13.01 42.06 4.86
CA ALA A 328 -13.44 40.94 5.68
C ALA A 328 -14.67 40.24 5.10
N LEU A 329 -15.63 40.98 4.55
CA LEU A 329 -16.82 40.42 3.91
C LEU A 329 -16.45 39.46 2.76
N PHE A 330 -15.59 39.88 1.84
CA PHE A 330 -15.19 39.06 0.70
C PHE A 330 -14.25 37.92 1.09
N LEU A 331 -13.38 38.10 2.08
CA LEU A 331 -12.55 37.00 2.61
C LEU A 331 -13.39 35.94 3.30
N VAL A 332 -14.42 36.33 4.06
CA VAL A 332 -15.37 35.39 4.67
C VAL A 332 -16.16 34.66 3.59
N ARG A 333 -16.62 35.34 2.53
CA ARG A 333 -17.25 34.69 1.37
C ARG A 333 -16.33 33.64 0.73
N ALA A 334 -15.07 33.99 0.46
CA ALA A 334 -14.09 33.07 -0.09
C ALA A 334 -13.79 31.88 0.85
N GLY A 335 -13.71 32.14 2.16
CA GLY A 335 -13.52 31.10 3.17
C GLY A 335 -14.69 30.14 3.27
N ILE A 336 -15.93 30.64 3.22
CA ILE A 336 -17.14 29.80 3.22
C ILE A 336 -17.19 28.94 1.95
N LEU A 337 -16.92 29.53 0.77
CA LEU A 337 -16.86 28.77 -0.48
C LEU A 337 -15.77 27.70 -0.43
N GLY A 338 -14.59 28.03 0.09
CA GLY A 338 -13.50 27.08 0.28
C GLY A 338 -13.87 25.96 1.25
N LEU A 339 -14.54 26.27 2.37
CA LEU A 339 -14.95 25.26 3.34
C LEU A 339 -16.01 24.32 2.76
N VAL A 340 -17.07 24.88 2.15
CA VAL A 340 -18.14 24.09 1.54
C VAL A 340 -17.59 23.26 0.37
N GLY A 341 -16.76 23.85 -0.49
CA GLY A 341 -16.10 23.16 -1.59
C GLY A 341 -15.19 22.04 -1.10
N SER A 342 -14.35 22.29 -0.08
CA SER A 342 -13.48 21.27 0.51
C SER A 342 -14.25 20.11 1.14
N VAL A 343 -15.30 20.40 1.92
CA VAL A 343 -16.08 19.36 2.59
C VAL A 343 -16.87 18.52 1.59
N THR A 344 -17.54 19.17 0.63
CA THR A 344 -18.29 18.46 -0.41
C THR A 344 -17.37 17.70 -1.35
N GLY A 345 -16.25 18.31 -1.78
CA GLY A 345 -15.24 17.67 -2.60
C GLY A 345 -14.61 16.46 -1.92
N LEU A 346 -14.30 16.54 -0.62
CA LEU A 346 -13.82 15.41 0.15
C LEU A 346 -14.85 14.28 0.19
N ALA A 347 -16.12 14.58 0.50
CA ALA A 347 -17.18 13.58 0.54
C ALA A 347 -17.36 12.89 -0.82
N PHE A 348 -17.41 13.66 -1.91
CA PHE A 348 -17.50 13.12 -3.26
C PHE A 348 -16.25 12.32 -3.67
N GLY A 349 -15.06 12.79 -3.33
CA GLY A 349 -13.80 12.08 -3.61
C GLY A 349 -13.73 10.72 -2.92
N LEU A 350 -14.17 10.64 -1.66
CA LEU A 350 -14.24 9.37 -0.91
C LEU A 350 -15.31 8.44 -1.48
N LEU A 351 -16.50 8.95 -1.81
CA LEU A 351 -17.57 8.15 -2.41
C LEU A 351 -17.19 7.61 -3.79
N ALA A 352 -16.62 8.47 -4.65
CA ALA A 352 -16.14 8.09 -5.97
C ALA A 352 -14.99 7.08 -5.86
N GLY A 353 -14.05 7.30 -4.94
CA GLY A 353 -12.96 6.35 -4.65
C GLY A 353 -13.47 4.97 -4.22
N ALA A 354 -14.45 4.93 -3.32
CA ALA A 354 -15.06 3.68 -2.88
C ALA A 354 -15.82 2.97 -4.02
N TRP A 355 -16.51 3.72 -4.89
CA TRP A 355 -17.20 3.18 -6.06
C TRP A 355 -16.22 2.58 -7.07
N VAL A 356 -15.17 3.32 -7.43
CA VAL A 356 -14.12 2.84 -8.35
C VAL A 356 -13.39 1.63 -7.76
N GLY A 357 -13.06 1.67 -6.46
CA GLY A 357 -12.42 0.55 -5.76
C GLY A 357 -13.25 -0.73 -5.83
N ARG A 358 -14.57 -0.65 -5.61
CA ARG A 358 -15.48 -1.80 -5.77
C ARG A 358 -15.56 -2.29 -7.21
N GLY A 359 -15.58 -1.38 -8.19
CA GLY A 359 -15.59 -1.73 -9.61
C GLY A 359 -14.34 -2.53 -10.00
N ILE A 360 -13.16 -2.05 -9.61
CA ILE A 360 -11.89 -2.75 -9.87
C ILE A 360 -11.86 -4.11 -9.17
N ALA A 361 -12.25 -4.16 -7.89
CA ALA A 361 -12.34 -5.40 -7.12
C ALA A 361 -13.22 -6.46 -7.81
N SER A 362 -14.39 -6.06 -8.32
CA SER A 362 -15.32 -6.98 -9.00
C SER A 362 -14.77 -7.58 -10.31
N LEU A 363 -13.86 -6.88 -10.99
CA LEU A 363 -13.22 -7.34 -12.22
C LEU A 363 -12.00 -8.25 -11.96
N SER A 364 -11.42 -8.19 -10.76
CA SER A 364 -10.14 -8.84 -10.45
C SER A 364 -10.30 -10.28 -9.95
N GLY A 365 -11.50 -10.73 -9.57
CA GLY A 365 -11.76 -12.09 -9.06
C GLY A 365 -11.12 -12.44 -7.71
N GLU A 366 -10.14 -11.67 -7.24
CA GLU A 366 -9.48 -11.82 -5.94
C GLU A 366 -10.34 -11.25 -4.81
N GLY A 367 -10.66 -12.11 -3.82
CA GLY A 367 -11.34 -11.76 -2.57
C GLY A 367 -10.75 -10.51 -1.93
N SER A 368 -11.46 -9.40 -2.09
CA SER A 368 -10.91 -8.06 -2.06
C SER A 368 -10.91 -7.49 -0.64
N GLY A 369 -9.95 -7.89 0.20
CA GLY A 369 -9.67 -7.22 1.48
C GLY A 369 -8.75 -5.99 1.31
N ALA A 370 -7.67 -6.17 0.56
CA ALA A 370 -6.61 -5.17 0.40
C ALA A 370 -7.08 -3.94 -0.39
N LEU A 371 -7.85 -4.14 -1.48
CA LEU A 371 -8.34 -3.02 -2.30
C LEU A 371 -9.45 -2.20 -1.61
N LEU A 372 -10.21 -2.80 -0.67
CA LEU A 372 -11.23 -2.09 0.11
C LEU A 372 -10.64 -1.28 1.26
N GLN A 373 -9.43 -1.63 1.75
CA GLN A 373 -8.69 -0.85 2.75
C GLN A 373 -7.95 0.37 2.17
N ILE A 374 -7.88 0.50 0.83
CA ILE A 374 -7.18 1.57 0.09
C ILE A 374 -7.60 2.99 0.51
N PHE A 375 -8.85 3.15 0.95
CA PHE A 375 -9.40 4.43 1.38
C PHE A 375 -9.75 4.42 2.88
N GLN A 376 -8.75 4.16 3.73
CA GLN A 376 -8.78 4.63 5.13
C GLN A 376 -8.09 6.00 5.16
N PRO A 377 -8.82 7.11 4.96
CA PRO A 377 -8.21 8.42 4.95
C PRO A 377 -7.74 8.75 6.38
N ASP A 378 -6.43 8.69 6.59
CA ASP A 378 -5.80 9.14 7.83
C ASP A 378 -6.26 10.57 8.15
N LEU A 379 -6.62 10.82 9.42
CA LEU A 379 -7.19 12.09 9.91
C LEU A 379 -6.30 13.28 9.54
N LEU A 380 -4.97 13.08 9.62
CA LEU A 380 -3.97 14.06 9.24
C LEU A 380 -4.06 14.41 7.75
N THR A 381 -4.18 13.41 6.88
CA THR A 381 -4.26 13.64 5.43
C THR A 381 -5.57 14.34 5.04
N THR A 382 -6.68 13.93 5.65
CA THR A 382 -8.02 14.49 5.42
C THR A 382 -8.09 15.96 5.80
N SER A 383 -7.57 16.29 6.99
CA SER A 383 -7.48 17.68 7.46
C SER A 383 -6.60 18.54 6.54
N GLY A 384 -5.50 17.97 6.02
CA GLY A 384 -4.60 18.62 5.08
C GLY A 384 -5.29 19.09 3.80
N PHE A 385 -6.13 18.25 3.19
CA PHE A 385 -6.88 18.63 1.99
C PHE A 385 -7.86 19.77 2.24
N VAL A 386 -8.55 19.76 3.37
CA VAL A 386 -9.51 20.83 3.73
C VAL A 386 -8.79 22.15 3.98
N ILE A 387 -7.70 22.12 4.75
CA ILE A 387 -6.87 23.30 5.03
C ILE A 387 -6.30 23.86 3.72
N PHE A 388 -5.79 23.00 2.85
CA PHE A 388 -5.21 23.41 1.58
C PHE A 388 -6.27 24.02 0.64
N GLY A 389 -7.46 23.41 0.56
CA GLY A 389 -8.58 23.93 -0.24
C GLY A 389 -9.07 25.30 0.25
N VAL A 390 -9.25 25.46 1.57
CA VAL A 390 -9.64 26.74 2.19
C VAL A 390 -8.55 27.78 1.98
N GLY A 391 -7.28 27.42 2.19
CA GLY A 391 -6.13 28.31 2.01
C GLY A 391 -6.01 28.84 0.59
N THR A 392 -6.16 27.97 -0.41
CA THR A 392 -6.18 28.36 -1.83
C THR A 392 -7.34 29.29 -2.15
N CYS A 393 -8.53 29.04 -1.60
CA CYS A 393 -9.69 29.92 -1.82
C CYS A 393 -9.50 31.30 -1.19
N LEU A 394 -8.94 31.37 0.01
CA LEU A 394 -8.59 32.63 0.67
C LEU A 394 -7.54 33.41 -0.12
N ALA A 395 -6.51 32.72 -0.63
CA ALA A 395 -5.48 33.33 -1.46
C ALA A 395 -6.06 33.91 -2.77
N ALA A 396 -6.93 33.16 -3.44
CA ALA A 396 -7.62 33.60 -4.65
C ALA A 396 -8.57 34.79 -4.39
N GLY A 397 -9.28 34.75 -3.25
CA GLY A 397 -10.22 35.79 -2.83
C GLY A 397 -9.58 37.08 -2.31
N PHE A 398 -8.29 37.04 -1.94
CA PHE A 398 -7.60 38.20 -1.36
C PHE A 398 -7.51 39.39 -2.31
N LEU A 399 -7.16 39.15 -3.58
CA LEU A 399 -7.01 40.19 -4.58
C LEU A 399 -8.33 40.92 -4.91
N PRO A 400 -9.47 40.23 -5.19
CA PRO A 400 -10.76 40.89 -5.39
C PRO A 400 -11.28 41.54 -4.11
N ALA A 401 -11.09 40.93 -2.93
CA ALA A 401 -11.46 41.55 -1.66
C ALA A 401 -10.70 42.88 -1.43
N ARG A 402 -9.41 42.93 -1.80
CA ARG A 402 -8.61 44.14 -1.74
C ARG A 402 -9.10 45.21 -2.72
N ARG A 403 -9.56 44.83 -3.92
CA ARG A 403 -10.20 45.77 -4.85
C ARG A 403 -11.47 46.38 -4.25
N ALA A 404 -12.37 45.54 -3.70
CA ALA A 404 -13.59 46.01 -3.05
C ALA A 404 -13.32 47.00 -1.91
N SER A 405 -12.28 46.74 -1.09
CA SER A 405 -11.90 47.62 0.03
C SER A 405 -11.45 49.03 -0.38
N ARG A 406 -11.08 49.22 -1.65
CA ARG A 406 -10.53 50.47 -2.20
C ARG A 406 -11.54 51.28 -3.01
N LEU A 407 -12.78 50.81 -3.16
CA LEU A 407 -13.84 51.56 -3.84
C LEU A 407 -14.11 52.89 -3.13
N SER A 408 -14.20 53.97 -3.90
CA SER A 408 -14.50 55.31 -3.39
C SER A 408 -16.02 55.59 -3.52
N PRO A 409 -16.69 56.13 -2.47
CA PRO A 409 -18.14 56.39 -2.53
C PRO A 409 -18.52 57.39 -3.62
N ALA A 410 -17.65 58.38 -3.86
CA ALA A 410 -17.91 59.48 -4.77
C ALA A 410 -17.82 59.07 -6.25
N GLU A 411 -16.92 58.15 -6.62
CA GLU A 411 -16.84 57.65 -8.00
C GLU A 411 -17.95 56.66 -8.33
N VAL A 412 -18.39 55.87 -7.34
CA VAL A 412 -19.39 54.82 -7.53
C VAL A 412 -20.81 55.39 -7.67
N LEU A 413 -21.17 56.44 -6.92
CA LEU A 413 -22.52 57.04 -6.99
C LEU A 413 -22.70 58.02 -8.16
N ARG A 414 -21.62 58.36 -8.88
CA ARG A 414 -21.63 59.24 -10.05
C ARG A 414 -21.80 58.47 -11.38
N ARG A 415 -21.56 57.16 -11.36
CA ARG A 415 -21.81 56.24 -12.47
C ARG A 415 -23.18 55.59 -12.31
#